data_AF-A0A4V6KU52-F1
#
_entry.id   AF-A0A4V6KU52-F1
#
_cell.length_a   1.000
_cell.length_b   1.000
_cell.length_c   1.000
_cell.angle_alpha   90.00
_cell.angle_beta   90.00
_cell.angle_gamma   90.00
#
_symmetry.space_group_name_H-M   'P 1'
#
loop_
_entity.id
_entity.type
_entity.pdbx_description
1 polymer ?
#
loop_
_entity_poly.entity_id
_entity_poly.type
_entity_poly.pdbx_seq_one_letter_code
_entity_poly.pdbx_strand_id
1 'polypeptide(L)'
;MVVNTALSGIAIDVIAGDDKLNLAESLLPLTINGSSLNLATGASVTVTLNGKTYTGTTLADGSWSVLVPPADLALLADGNINLSVFRCRPGR
;
A
#
# COMPACT_ATOMS: atom_id res chain seq x y z
N MET A 1 17.06 4.66 9.82
CA MET A 1 16.59 4.24 8.50
C MET A 1 15.51 5.24 8.10
N VAL A 2 15.84 6.17 7.20
CA VAL A 2 14.94 7.25 6.81
C VAL A 2 14.14 6.78 5.60
N VAL A 3 12.85 6.51 5.79
CA VAL A 3 11.88 6.49 4.68
C VAL A 3 11.67 7.94 4.27
N ASN A 4 12.39 8.36 3.23
CA ASN A 4 12.31 9.68 2.65
C ASN A 4 10.96 9.82 1.91
N THR A 5 10.00 10.50 2.54
CA THR A 5 8.65 10.78 2.01
C THR A 5 8.52 12.21 1.47
N ALA A 6 9.51 12.69 0.74
CA ALA A 6 9.40 13.90 -0.07
C ALA A 6 8.99 13.48 -1.50
N LEU A 7 7.89 13.88 -2.12
CA LEU A 7 6.97 15.00 -2.01
C LEU A 7 5.61 14.46 -2.44
N SER A 8 4.49 15.03 -1.99
CA SER A 8 3.12 14.56 -2.24
C SER A 8 2.62 13.46 -1.27
N GLY A 9 2.25 13.86 -0.05
CA GLY A 9 1.93 12.99 1.10
C GLY A 9 0.95 11.86 0.82
N ILE A 10 1.47 10.64 0.63
CA ILE A 10 0.79 9.39 0.92
C ILE A 10 1.69 8.66 1.92
N ALA A 11 1.09 8.17 3.00
CA ALA A 11 1.71 7.32 4.01
C ALA A 11 1.06 5.94 3.97
N ILE A 12 1.84 4.91 4.29
CA ILE A 12 1.39 3.53 4.45
C ILE A 12 1.42 3.23 5.95
N ASP A 13 0.34 2.66 6.48
CA ASP A 13 0.29 2.21 7.87
C ASP A 13 1.04 0.90 8.05
N VAL A 14 1.30 0.55 9.31
CA VAL A 14 2.06 -0.66 9.68
C VAL A 14 1.45 -1.90 9.02
N ILE A 15 2.27 -2.63 8.28
CA ILE A 15 1.83 -3.83 7.56
C ILE A 15 1.97 -5.03 8.47
N ALA A 16 0.94 -5.90 8.48
CA ALA A 16 0.91 -7.11 9.30
C ALA A 16 1.10 -6.86 10.82
N GLY A 17 0.96 -5.61 11.28
CA GLY A 17 1.08 -5.22 12.69
C GLY A 17 2.50 -4.96 13.20
N ASP A 18 3.54 -5.39 12.48
CA ASP A 18 4.94 -5.19 12.86
C ASP A 18 5.89 -4.84 11.70
N ASP A 19 5.34 -4.42 10.56
CA ASP A 19 6.03 -4.15 9.30
C ASP A 19 6.78 -5.36 8.71
N LYS A 20 6.43 -6.58 9.14
CA LYS A 20 6.98 -7.83 8.61
C LYS A 20 5.86 -8.75 8.21
N LEU A 21 5.91 -9.19 6.96
CA LEU A 21 5.05 -10.27 6.51
C LEU A 21 5.71 -11.61 6.86
N ASN A 22 5.03 -12.42 7.65
CA ASN A 22 5.42 -13.81 7.90
C ASN A 22 4.62 -14.81 7.03
N LEU A 23 5.02 -16.08 7.07
CA LEU A 23 4.38 -17.13 6.29
C LEU A 23 2.89 -17.29 6.64
N ALA A 24 2.51 -17.20 7.92
CA ALA A 24 1.12 -17.34 8.33
C ALA A 24 0.24 -16.18 7.84
N GLU A 25 0.78 -14.96 7.82
CA GLU A 25 0.11 -13.77 7.30
C GLU A 25 0.04 -13.78 5.78
N SER A 26 1.06 -14.29 5.09
CA SER A 26 1.03 -14.45 3.63
C SER A 26 -0.04 -15.42 3.14
N LEU A 27 -0.52 -16.32 4.02
CA LEU A 27 -1.61 -17.25 3.72
C LEU A 27 -3.00 -16.61 3.85
N LEU A 28 -3.08 -15.39 4.40
CA LEU A 28 -4.30 -14.63 4.56
C LEU A 28 -4.29 -13.40 3.64
N PRO A 29 -5.46 -12.90 3.22
CA PRO A 29 -5.52 -11.63 2.51
C PRO A 29 -4.96 -10.49 3.39
N LEU A 30 -4.03 -9.73 2.84
CA LEU A 30 -3.41 -8.59 3.50
C LEU A 30 -4.10 -7.31 3.06
N THR A 31 -4.68 -6.59 4.00
CA THR A 31 -5.18 -5.24 3.77
C THR A 31 -4.08 -4.24 4.10
N ILE A 32 -3.56 -3.57 3.08
CA ILE A 32 -2.63 -2.46 3.23
C ILE A 32 -3.46 -1.21 3.41
N ASN A 33 -3.32 -0.56 4.57
CA ASN A 33 -3.97 0.70 4.86
C ASN A 33 -2.95 1.83 4.78
N GLY A 34 -3.44 3.04 4.59
CA GLY A 34 -2.61 4.22 4.67
C GLY A 34 -3.45 5.48 4.70
N SER A 35 -2.76 6.60 4.82
CA SER A 35 -3.37 7.93 4.79
C SER A 35 -2.79 8.76 3.64
N SER A 36 -3.55 9.72 3.18
CA SER A 36 -3.15 10.59 2.08
C SER A 36 -3.48 12.03 2.42
N LEU A 37 -2.51 12.90 2.22
CA LEU A 37 -2.65 14.33 2.41
C LEU A 37 -2.97 14.98 1.06
N ASN A 38 -4.12 15.66 1.00
CA ASN A 38 -4.64 16.38 -0.17
C ASN A 38 -5.07 15.49 -1.35
N LEU A 39 -5.53 14.26 -1.10
CA LEU A 39 -6.29 13.52 -2.11
C LEU A 39 -7.78 13.74 -1.88
N ALA A 40 -8.52 13.92 -2.97
CA ALA A 40 -9.97 13.95 -2.92
C ALA A 40 -10.50 12.53 -2.62
N THR A 41 -11.65 12.46 -1.95
CA THR A 41 -12.42 11.22 -1.83
C THR A 41 -12.64 10.59 -3.20
N GLY A 42 -12.44 9.29 -3.31
CA GLY A 42 -12.53 8.54 -4.55
C GLY A 42 -11.28 8.63 -5.44
N ALA A 43 -10.22 9.33 -5.04
CA ALA A 43 -8.96 9.31 -5.76
C ALA A 43 -8.33 7.91 -5.75
N SER A 44 -7.83 7.46 -6.90
CA SER A 44 -7.16 6.18 -7.03
C SER A 44 -5.75 6.22 -6.44
N VAL A 45 -5.48 5.30 -5.52
CA VAL A 45 -4.17 5.04 -4.94
C VAL A 45 -3.63 3.76 -5.55
N THR A 46 -2.39 3.79 -6.03
CA THR A 46 -1.75 2.62 -6.63
C THR A 46 -0.60 2.18 -5.74
N VAL A 47 -0.67 0.94 -5.23
CA VAL A 47 0.37 0.28 -4.46
C VAL A 47 1.03 -0.77 -5.33
N THR A 48 2.35 -0.73 -5.44
CA THR A 48 3.11 -1.76 -6.15
C THR A 48 3.82 -2.65 -5.13
N LEU A 49 3.63 -3.96 -5.27
CA LEU A 49 4.19 -5.01 -4.44
C LEU A 49 4.80 -6.08 -5.34
N ASN A 50 6.12 -6.31 -5.24
CA ASN A 50 6.83 -7.31 -6.06
C ASN A 50 6.58 -7.18 -7.58
N GLY A 51 6.43 -5.95 -8.08
CA GLY A 51 6.11 -5.67 -9.49
C GLY A 51 4.63 -5.87 -9.86
N LYS A 52 3.77 -6.35 -8.96
CA LYS A 52 2.31 -6.33 -9.11
C LYS A 52 1.71 -5.05 -8.59
N THR A 53 0.73 -4.53 -9.29
CA THR A 53 0.03 -3.30 -8.93
C THR A 53 -1.35 -3.60 -8.37
N TYR A 54 -1.66 -2.94 -7.28
CA TYR A 54 -2.94 -3.00 -6.59
C TYR A 54 -3.48 -1.59 -6.46
N THR A 55 -4.79 -1.45 -6.67
CA THR A 55 -5.44 -0.14 -6.67
C THR A 55 -6.50 -0.07 -5.60
N GLY A 56 -6.44 1.00 -4.81
CA GLY A 56 -7.44 1.36 -3.80
C GLY A 56 -8.03 2.72 -4.10
N THR A 57 -9.03 3.09 -3.32
CA THR A 57 -9.63 4.41 -3.37
C THR A 57 -9.44 5.13 -2.05
N THR A 58 -9.31 6.45 -2.13
CA THR A 58 -9.23 7.30 -0.95
C THR A 58 -10.64 7.54 -0.40
N LEU A 59 -10.80 7.48 0.90
CA LEU A 59 -12.01 7.77 1.66
C LEU A 59 -12.08 9.27 1.98
N ALA A 60 -13.21 9.71 2.55
CA ALA A 60 -13.47 11.13 2.80
C ALA A 60 -12.59 11.75 3.91
N ASP A 61 -12.03 10.90 4.76
CA ASP A 61 -11.07 11.23 5.80
C ASP A 61 -9.62 11.25 5.27
N GLY A 62 -9.39 10.95 3.98
CA GLY A 62 -8.06 10.83 3.38
C GLY A 62 -7.41 9.46 3.59
N SER A 63 -8.07 8.53 4.27
CA SER A 63 -7.61 7.14 4.44
C SER A 63 -7.78 6.38 3.13
N TRP A 64 -6.94 5.38 2.87
CA TRP A 64 -7.11 4.49 1.72
C TRP A 64 -6.72 3.08 2.12
N SER A 65 -7.31 2.10 1.43
CA SER A 65 -7.04 0.68 1.68
C SER A 65 -6.92 -0.08 0.37
N VAL A 66 -6.01 -1.04 0.35
CA VAL A 66 -5.75 -1.92 -0.78
C VAL A 66 -5.72 -3.36 -0.28
N LEU A 67 -6.47 -4.23 -0.96
CA LEU A 67 -6.48 -5.66 -0.66
C LEU A 67 -5.46 -6.39 -1.53
N VAL A 68 -4.53 -7.07 -0.90
CA VAL A 68 -3.57 -7.97 -1.55
C VAL A 68 -3.96 -9.42 -1.24
N PRO A 69 -4.25 -10.25 -2.26
CA PRO A 69 -4.64 -11.62 -2.05
C PRO A 69 -3.42 -12.49 -1.64
N PRO A 70 -3.66 -13.57 -0.86
CA PRO A 70 -2.60 -14.42 -0.34
C PRO A 70 -1.79 -15.13 -1.42
N ALA A 71 -2.38 -15.40 -2.59
CA ALA A 71 -1.68 -15.98 -3.72
C ALA A 71 -0.50 -15.12 -4.19
N ASP A 72 -0.58 -13.79 -4.02
CA ASP A 72 0.49 -12.88 -4.37
C ASP A 72 1.47 -12.68 -3.22
N LEU A 73 0.98 -12.71 -1.98
CA LEU A 73 1.81 -12.67 -0.77
C LEU A 73 2.70 -13.91 -0.65
N ALA A 74 2.22 -15.08 -1.04
CA ALA A 74 2.99 -16.33 -1.07
C ALA A 74 4.16 -16.30 -2.08
N LEU A 75 4.13 -15.36 -3.04
CA LEU A 75 5.23 -15.14 -3.98
C LEU A 75 6.27 -14.15 -3.45
N LEU A 76 6.03 -13.50 -2.30
CA LEU A 76 7.04 -12.70 -1.64
C LEU A 76 7.96 -13.64 -0.86
N ALA A 77 9.23 -13.70 -1.27
CA ALA A 77 10.26 -14.33 -0.47
C ALA A 77 10.40 -13.58 0.87
N ASP A 78 10.67 -14.31 1.94
CA ASP A 78 10.84 -13.77 3.28
C ASP A 78 11.99 -12.75 3.28
N GLY A 79 11.68 -11.47 3.42
CA GLY A 79 12.69 -10.42 3.51
C GLY A 79 12.46 -9.26 2.56
N ASN A 80 12.21 -8.11 3.16
CA ASN A 80 12.20 -6.78 2.55
C ASN A 80 11.14 -6.58 1.45
N ILE A 81 9.94 -6.23 1.91
CA ILE A 81 8.86 -5.77 1.03
C ILE A 81 9.19 -4.35 0.54
N ASN A 82 9.42 -4.19 -0.77
CA ASN A 82 9.53 -2.88 -1.39
C ASN A 82 8.14 -2.40 -1.84
N LEU A 83 7.58 -1.44 -1.10
CA LEU A 83 6.29 -0.83 -1.42
C LEU A 83 6.51 0.54 -2.04
N SER A 84 5.96 0.71 -3.24
CA SER A 84 5.90 2.00 -3.90
C SER A 84 4.44 2.40 -4.05
N VAL A 85 4.07 3.52 -3.44
CA VAL A 85 2.74 4.10 -3.58
C VAL A 85 2.81 5.30 -4.51
N PHE A 86 1.96 5.32 -5.52
CA PHE A 86 1.91 6.39 -6.49
C PHE A 86 0.55 7.07 -6.46
N ARG A 87 0.56 8.39 -6.56
CA ARG A 87 -0.64 9.18 -6.80
C ARG A 87 -0.96 9.09 -8.28
N CYS A 88 -2.17 8.69 -8.63
CA CYS A 88 -2.64 8.96 -9.99
C CYS A 88 -2.88 10.46 -10.10
N ARG A 89 -1.97 11.20 -10.75
CA ARG A 89 -2.22 12.60 -11.13
C ARG A 89 -3.36 12.59 -12.15
N PRO A 90 -4.56 13.13 -11.84
CA PRO A 90 -5.58 13.25 -12.86
C PRO A 90 -5.15 14.35 -13.84
N GLY A 91 -5.04 14.00 -15.12
CA GLY A 91 -4.94 14.97 -16.21
C GLY A 91 -3.83 14.70 -17.23
N ARG A 92 -4.25 14.21 -18.40
CA ARG A 92 -4.61 15.16 -19.45
C ARG A 92 -6.07 15.00 -19.81
#